data_AF-A0A9P4S1M1-F1
#
_entry.id   AF-A0A9P4S1M1-F1
#
_cell.length_a   1.000
_cell.length_b   1.000
_cell.length_c   1.000
_cell.angle_alpha   90.00
_cell.angle_beta   90.00
_cell.angle_gamma   90.00
#
_symmetry.space_group_name_H-M   'P 1'
#
loop_
_entity.id
_entity.type
_entity.pdbx_description
1 polymer ?
#
loop_
_entity_poly.entity_id
_entity_poly.type
_entity_poly.pdbx_seq_one_letter_code
_entity_poly.pdbx_strand_id
1 'polypeptide(L)'
;MATPITPGSQSPPPFISPSNTIAEPLPYDAAFENAIMEAILQPPAQNGIILVPHPIDSPIPQTVSVTSINPSTLPILPASTLPLPLHDPRRIYRSPIPGVRLTHPGGRLEGGAGSSYAEAEAWAKDFARRHRCRTREDVARAAREEIRVQMAVLKERMKERKERAEENERVSKEVEQLEAQREVEVKIERKMREKANLRRKDREGS
;
A
#
# COMPACT_ATOMS: atom_id res chain seq x y z
N MET A 1 44.41 -44.30 4.50
CA MET A 1 44.23 -42.96 5.11
C MET A 1 43.40 -42.13 4.15
N ALA A 2 42.11 -41.95 4.43
CA ALA A 2 41.17 -41.24 3.56
C ALA A 2 40.85 -39.86 4.17
N THR A 3 40.95 -38.83 3.34
CA THR A 3 40.69 -37.42 3.68
C THR A 3 39.19 -37.18 3.97
N PRO A 4 38.85 -36.30 4.93
CA PRO A 4 37.46 -36.03 5.27
C PRO A 4 36.75 -35.17 4.21
N ILE A 5 35.51 -35.54 3.92
CA ILE A 5 34.59 -34.90 2.98
C ILE A 5 34.03 -33.64 3.63
N THR A 6 34.35 -32.48 3.06
CA THR A 6 33.75 -31.18 3.42
C THR A 6 32.29 -31.15 2.96
N PRO A 7 31.30 -30.94 3.86
CA PRO A 7 29.92 -30.81 3.41
C PRO A 7 29.64 -29.36 2.97
N GLY A 8 29.36 -29.21 1.67
CA GLY A 8 28.19 -28.45 1.23
C GLY A 8 28.37 -26.96 0.99
N SER A 9 29.13 -26.61 -0.04
CA SER A 9 28.83 -25.43 -0.87
C SER A 9 27.49 -25.68 -1.58
N GLN A 10 26.38 -25.31 -0.94
CA GLN A 10 25.11 -25.10 -1.64
C GLN A 10 25.09 -23.63 -2.05
N SER A 11 25.43 -23.37 -3.31
CA SER A 11 25.13 -22.09 -3.94
C SER A 11 23.64 -21.79 -3.77
N PRO A 12 23.25 -20.59 -3.29
CA PRO A 12 21.84 -20.23 -3.21
C PRO A 12 21.21 -20.32 -4.61
N PRO A 13 19.93 -20.75 -4.74
CA PRO A 13 19.26 -20.82 -6.03
C PRO A 13 19.26 -19.43 -6.70
N PRO A 14 19.41 -19.35 -8.03
CA PRO A 14 19.36 -18.06 -8.72
C PRO A 14 17.93 -17.49 -8.58
N PHE A 15 17.78 -16.43 -7.78
CA PHE A 15 16.48 -15.81 -7.55
C PHE A 15 16.44 -14.35 -7.99
N ILE A 16 15.71 -14.17 -9.10
CA ILE A 16 14.84 -13.04 -9.49
C ILE A 16 15.14 -11.71 -8.78
N SER A 17 16.00 -10.90 -9.41
CA SER A 17 15.94 -9.45 -9.24
C SER A 17 15.27 -8.84 -10.47
N PRO A 18 13.96 -8.51 -10.44
CA PRO A 18 13.45 -7.44 -11.26
C PRO A 18 13.99 -6.19 -10.57
N SER A 19 15.09 -5.65 -11.09
CA SER A 19 15.70 -4.42 -10.63
C SER A 19 14.76 -3.23 -10.91
N ASN A 20 13.65 -3.15 -10.18
CA ASN A 20 12.86 -1.93 -10.02
C ASN A 20 13.03 -1.46 -8.59
N THR A 21 14.27 -1.08 -8.26
CA THR A 21 14.54 -0.13 -7.20
C THR A 21 13.84 1.15 -7.63
N ILE A 22 12.62 1.39 -7.13
CA ILE A 22 11.93 2.67 -7.33
C ILE A 22 12.79 3.70 -6.59
N ALA A 23 13.71 4.33 -7.31
CA ALA A 23 14.60 5.35 -6.79
C ALA A 23 13.87 6.70 -6.60
N GLU A 24 12.69 6.84 -7.21
CA GLU A 24 11.86 8.04 -7.15
C GLU A 24 10.80 7.94 -6.05
N PRO A 25 10.49 9.04 -5.33
CA PRO A 25 9.36 9.05 -4.40
C PRO A 25 8.07 8.76 -5.17
N LEU A 26 7.30 7.78 -4.70
CA LEU A 26 6.00 7.43 -5.27
C LEU A 26 5.05 8.64 -5.18
N PRO A 27 4.25 8.91 -6.23
CA PRO A 27 3.25 9.97 -6.16
C PRO A 27 2.21 9.61 -5.09
N TYR A 28 1.79 10.62 -4.34
CA TYR A 28 0.72 10.45 -3.36
C TYR A 28 -0.61 10.19 -4.07
N ASP A 29 -1.31 9.13 -3.64
CA ASP A 29 -2.65 8.77 -4.12
C ASP A 29 -3.57 8.54 -2.90
N ALA A 30 -4.47 9.50 -2.68
CA ALA A 30 -5.44 9.43 -1.58
C ALA A 30 -6.42 8.27 -1.72
N ALA A 31 -6.80 7.90 -2.95
CA ALA A 31 -7.73 6.80 -3.18
C ALA A 31 -7.08 5.46 -2.83
N PHE A 32 -5.81 5.28 -3.18
CA PHE A 32 -5.04 4.09 -2.77
C PHE A 32 -4.92 3.99 -1.25
N GLU A 33 -4.52 5.06 -0.56
CA GLU A 33 -4.41 5.05 0.90
C GLU A 33 -5.75 4.80 1.60
N ASN A 34 -6.84 5.38 1.08
CA ASN A 34 -8.17 5.16 1.63
C ASN A 34 -8.65 3.72 1.41
N ALA A 35 -8.33 3.12 0.25
CA ALA A 35 -8.63 1.71 0.00
C ALA A 35 -7.84 0.77 0.93
N ILE A 36 -6.58 1.09 1.22
CA ILE A 36 -5.77 0.36 2.21
C ILE A 36 -6.36 0.51 3.60
N MET A 37 -6.73 1.73 4.00
CA MET A 37 -7.39 2.02 5.27
C MET A 37 -8.67 1.19 5.43
N GLU A 38 -9.52 1.18 4.42
CA GLU A 38 -10.76 0.38 4.41
C GLU A 38 -10.46 -1.12 4.55
N ALA A 39 -9.51 -1.65 3.77
CA ALA A 39 -9.11 -3.05 3.84
C ALA A 39 -8.54 -3.46 5.22
N ILE A 40 -7.90 -2.55 5.95
CA ILE A 40 -7.34 -2.83 7.28
C ILE A 40 -8.42 -2.75 8.37
N LEU A 41 -9.30 -1.75 8.30
CA LEU A 41 -10.35 -1.55 9.29
C LEU A 41 -11.51 -2.53 9.12
N GLN A 42 -11.81 -2.91 7.87
CA GLN A 42 -12.87 -3.84 7.49
C GLN A 42 -12.28 -4.95 6.60
N PRO A 43 -11.50 -5.88 7.19
CA PRO A 43 -10.77 -6.87 6.43
C PRO A 43 -11.71 -7.82 5.67
N PRO A 44 -11.65 -7.86 4.33
CA PRO A 44 -12.37 -8.87 3.57
C PRO A 44 -11.66 -10.23 3.70
N ALA A 45 -12.29 -11.28 3.17
CA ALA A 45 -11.70 -12.61 3.13
C ALA A 45 -10.33 -12.59 2.43
N GLN A 46 -9.37 -13.33 2.98
CA GLN A 46 -8.01 -13.33 2.46
C GLN A 46 -7.93 -14.23 1.22
N ASN A 47 -7.55 -13.64 0.09
CA ASN A 47 -7.52 -14.28 -1.22
C ASN A 47 -6.16 -14.07 -1.90
N GLY A 48 -5.82 -14.94 -2.85
CA GLY A 48 -4.61 -14.84 -3.67
C GLY A 48 -3.65 -16.01 -3.52
N ILE A 49 -2.63 -16.05 -4.37
CA ILE A 49 -1.65 -17.12 -4.42
C ILE A 49 -0.77 -17.09 -3.18
N ILE A 50 -0.75 -18.21 -2.46
CA ILE A 50 0.10 -18.46 -1.30
C ILE A 50 1.45 -18.97 -1.80
N LEU A 51 2.51 -18.37 -1.28
CA LEU A 51 3.87 -18.76 -1.61
C LEU A 51 4.40 -19.74 -0.57
N VAL A 52 4.96 -20.84 -1.05
CA VAL A 52 5.67 -21.79 -0.20
C VAL A 52 7.14 -21.89 -0.60
N PRO A 53 8.08 -22.00 0.35
CA PRO A 53 9.49 -21.93 0.01
C PRO A 53 10.04 -23.21 -0.65
N HIS A 54 9.28 -24.31 -0.63
CA HIS A 54 9.71 -25.63 -1.08
C HIS A 54 8.75 -26.13 -2.16
N PRO A 55 9.20 -27.01 -3.08
CA PRO A 55 8.31 -27.68 -4.01
C PRO A 55 7.27 -28.48 -3.22
N ILE A 56 6.02 -28.44 -3.70
CA ILE A 56 4.92 -29.20 -3.11
C ILE A 56 4.76 -30.47 -3.93
N ASP A 57 4.83 -31.62 -3.28
CA ASP A 57 4.68 -32.91 -3.96
C ASP A 57 3.24 -33.13 -4.47
N SER A 58 2.26 -32.41 -3.89
CA SER A 58 0.85 -32.44 -4.28
C SER A 58 0.32 -31.05 -4.62
N PRO A 59 -0.44 -30.87 -5.71
CA PRO A 59 -1.00 -29.57 -6.05
C PRO A 59 -2.05 -29.16 -4.99
N ILE A 60 -1.73 -28.15 -4.18
CA ILE A 60 -2.69 -27.50 -3.30
C ILE A 60 -3.28 -26.30 -4.03
N PRO A 61 -4.62 -26.13 -4.07
CA PRO A 61 -5.24 -24.98 -4.71
C PRO A 61 -4.62 -23.65 -4.23
N GLN A 62 -4.37 -22.75 -5.18
CA GLN A 62 -3.83 -21.40 -4.92
C GLN A 62 -2.47 -21.36 -4.21
N THR A 63 -1.70 -22.46 -4.21
CA THR A 63 -0.36 -22.48 -3.62
C THR A 63 0.69 -22.71 -4.70
N VAL A 64 1.72 -21.88 -4.73
CA VAL A 64 2.81 -21.94 -5.70
C VAL A 64 4.14 -21.93 -4.98
N SER A 65 5.07 -22.77 -5.44
CA SER A 65 6.43 -22.76 -4.91
C SER A 65 7.17 -21.52 -5.39
N VAL A 66 7.92 -20.87 -4.51
CA VAL A 66 8.71 -19.69 -4.86
C VAL A 66 9.69 -20.01 -5.99
N THR A 67 10.29 -21.21 -5.97
CA THR A 67 11.28 -21.64 -6.97
C THR A 67 10.69 -21.95 -8.35
N SER A 68 9.37 -22.17 -8.47
CA SER A 68 8.71 -22.46 -9.74
C SER A 68 8.24 -21.19 -10.47
N ILE A 69 8.41 -20.01 -9.88
CA ILE A 69 7.97 -18.74 -10.47
C ILE A 69 9.00 -18.27 -11.48
N ASN A 70 8.59 -18.09 -12.74
CA ASN A 70 9.47 -17.54 -13.76
C ASN A 70 9.53 -15.99 -13.63
N PRO A 71 10.70 -15.39 -13.35
CA PRO A 71 10.86 -13.94 -13.26
C PRO A 71 10.37 -13.18 -14.49
N SER A 72 10.55 -13.75 -15.68
CA SER A 72 10.19 -13.08 -16.93
C SER A 72 8.69 -12.98 -17.16
N THR A 73 7.89 -13.70 -16.36
CA THR A 73 6.42 -13.66 -16.43
C THR A 73 5.81 -12.63 -15.47
N LEU A 74 6.63 -12.03 -14.60
CA LEU A 74 6.18 -11.04 -13.64
C LEU A 74 5.95 -9.68 -14.34
N PRO A 75 4.95 -8.90 -13.89
CA PRO A 75 4.60 -7.64 -14.53
C PRO A 75 5.71 -6.60 -14.33
N ILE A 76 6.23 -6.04 -15.43
CA ILE A 76 7.15 -4.91 -15.38
C ILE A 76 6.35 -3.62 -15.19
N LEU A 77 6.51 -2.98 -14.04
CA LEU A 77 5.71 -1.81 -13.63
C LEU A 77 6.61 -0.57 -13.49
N PRO A 78 6.44 0.47 -14.33
CA PRO A 78 7.19 1.71 -14.16
C PRO A 78 6.70 2.48 -12.93
N ALA A 79 7.60 3.22 -12.27
CA ALA A 79 7.31 3.99 -11.06
C ALA A 79 6.15 4.98 -11.24
N SER A 80 6.02 5.57 -12.44
CA SER A 80 4.96 6.51 -12.79
C SER A 80 3.54 5.92 -12.75
N THR A 81 3.41 4.59 -12.78
CA THR A 81 2.11 3.90 -12.72
C THR A 81 1.73 3.44 -11.32
N LEU A 82 2.59 3.69 -10.33
CA LEU A 82 2.38 3.31 -8.94
C LEU A 82 1.86 4.52 -8.13
N PRO A 83 1.06 4.30 -7.08
CA PRO A 83 0.58 3.01 -6.59
C PRO A 83 -0.54 2.41 -7.47
N LEU A 84 -0.58 1.09 -7.58
CA LEU A 84 -1.66 0.39 -8.28
C LEU A 84 -2.91 0.28 -7.40
N PRO A 85 -4.12 0.37 -7.97
CA PRO A 85 -5.36 0.07 -7.26
C PRO A 85 -5.36 -1.35 -6.66
N LEU A 86 -6.02 -1.57 -5.51
CA LEU A 86 -6.03 -2.88 -4.83
C LEU A 86 -6.71 -4.00 -5.64
N HIS A 87 -7.64 -3.63 -6.52
CA HIS A 87 -8.37 -4.54 -7.41
C HIS A 87 -7.69 -4.76 -8.75
N ASP A 88 -6.49 -4.20 -8.97
CA ASP A 88 -5.75 -4.39 -10.22
C ASP A 88 -5.56 -5.89 -10.51
N PRO A 89 -5.88 -6.38 -11.73
CA PRO A 89 -5.83 -7.80 -12.06
C PRO A 89 -4.41 -8.38 -11.98
N ARG A 90 -3.37 -7.55 -12.06
CA ARG A 90 -1.97 -7.96 -11.91
C ARG A 90 -1.63 -8.33 -10.47
N ARG A 91 -2.47 -7.97 -9.48
CA ARG A 91 -2.29 -8.31 -8.07
C ARG A 91 -2.85 -9.71 -7.79
N ILE A 92 -1.99 -10.72 -7.88
CA ILE A 92 -2.38 -12.13 -7.73
C ILE A 92 -1.82 -12.81 -6.48
N TYR A 93 -0.74 -12.29 -5.90
CA TYR A 93 -0.08 -12.92 -4.74
C TYR A 93 -0.69 -12.44 -3.42
N ARG A 94 -0.79 -13.33 -2.45
CA ARG A 94 -1.35 -13.01 -1.13
C ARG A 94 -0.38 -12.11 -0.35
N SER A 95 -0.90 -11.05 0.25
CA SER A 95 -0.15 -10.22 1.21
C SER A 95 -0.47 -10.61 2.67
N PRO A 96 0.35 -10.18 3.65
CA PRO A 96 0.03 -10.29 5.07
C PRO A 96 -1.21 -9.48 5.48
N ILE A 97 -1.57 -8.43 4.74
CA ILE A 97 -2.74 -7.60 4.99
C ILE A 97 -3.96 -8.27 4.32
N PRO A 98 -5.01 -8.65 5.07
CA PRO A 98 -6.23 -9.19 4.48
C PRO A 98 -6.82 -8.26 3.42
N GLY A 99 -7.34 -8.83 2.32
CA GLY A 99 -7.88 -8.05 1.20
C GLY A 99 -6.88 -7.41 0.26
N VAL A 100 -5.60 -7.33 0.63
CA VAL A 100 -4.56 -6.75 -0.22
C VAL A 100 -3.77 -7.85 -0.91
N ARG A 101 -3.66 -7.75 -2.23
CA ARG A 101 -2.85 -8.64 -3.08
C ARG A 101 -1.64 -7.91 -3.65
N LEU A 102 -0.54 -8.63 -3.80
CA LEU A 102 0.72 -8.15 -4.36
C LEU A 102 0.84 -8.55 -5.83
N THR A 103 1.58 -7.77 -6.59
CA THR A 103 1.90 -8.06 -8.00
C THR A 103 3.08 -9.02 -8.16
N HIS A 104 3.95 -9.08 -7.15
CA HIS A 104 5.15 -9.90 -7.15
C HIS A 104 5.24 -10.72 -5.87
N PRO A 105 5.95 -11.87 -5.90
CA PRO A 105 6.31 -12.60 -4.69
C PRO A 105 7.14 -11.72 -3.75
N GLY A 106 6.65 -11.46 -2.54
CA GLY A 106 7.32 -10.55 -1.60
C GLY A 106 7.43 -9.11 -2.10
N GLY A 107 6.57 -8.71 -3.05
CA GLY A 107 6.54 -7.37 -3.62
C GLY A 107 6.04 -6.30 -2.66
N ARG A 108 6.12 -5.05 -3.11
CA ARG A 108 5.63 -3.87 -2.38
C ARG A 108 4.11 -3.79 -2.42
N LEU A 109 3.51 -3.11 -1.42
CA LEU A 109 2.06 -2.93 -1.34
C LEU A 109 1.53 -2.07 -2.48
N GLU A 110 2.29 -1.07 -2.89
CA GLU A 110 2.01 -0.13 -3.97
C GLU A 110 2.10 -0.82 -5.34
N GLY A 111 2.83 -1.93 -5.43
CA GLY A 111 3.10 -2.68 -6.66
C GLY A 111 4.59 -2.74 -6.98
N GLY A 112 4.95 -3.66 -7.88
CA GLY A 112 6.34 -3.89 -8.26
C GLY A 112 7.07 -4.90 -7.38
N ALA A 113 8.35 -5.07 -7.71
CA ALA A 113 9.25 -6.00 -7.03
C ALA A 113 9.56 -5.54 -5.59
N GLY A 114 9.92 -6.51 -4.76
CA GLY A 114 10.38 -6.26 -3.39
C GLY A 114 11.79 -5.66 -3.34
N SER A 115 12.37 -5.64 -2.15
CA SER A 115 13.78 -5.25 -1.97
C SER A 115 14.73 -6.14 -2.76
N SER A 116 15.91 -5.60 -3.06
CA SER A 116 16.97 -6.40 -3.69
C SER A 116 17.41 -7.55 -2.79
N TYR A 117 18.03 -8.58 -3.37
CA TYR A 117 18.51 -9.74 -2.60
C TYR A 117 19.46 -9.34 -1.46
N ALA A 118 20.41 -8.44 -1.75
CA ALA A 118 21.38 -7.98 -0.75
C ALA A 118 20.69 -7.28 0.44
N GLU A 119 19.68 -6.45 0.16
CA GLU A 119 18.88 -5.79 1.20
C GLU A 119 18.05 -6.79 1.99
N ALA A 120 17.40 -7.74 1.31
CA ALA A 120 16.60 -8.77 1.95
C ALA A 120 17.46 -9.68 2.84
N GLU A 121 18.66 -10.05 2.41
CA GLU A 121 19.61 -10.85 3.18
C GLU A 121 20.14 -10.07 4.39
N ALA A 122 20.51 -8.79 4.20
CA ALA A 122 20.96 -7.93 5.29
C ALA A 122 19.85 -7.77 6.35
N TRP A 123 18.62 -7.52 5.92
CA TRP A 123 17.46 -7.45 6.80
C TRP A 123 17.21 -8.77 7.51
N ALA A 124 17.28 -9.91 6.82
CA ALA A 124 17.05 -11.23 7.41
C ALA A 124 18.08 -11.56 8.49
N LYS A 125 19.37 -11.23 8.26
CA LYS A 125 20.44 -11.39 9.25
C LYS A 125 20.21 -10.51 10.47
N ASP A 126 19.84 -9.24 10.27
CA ASP A 126 19.53 -8.34 11.37
C ASP A 126 18.30 -8.80 12.16
N PHE A 127 17.24 -9.22 11.47
CA PHE A 127 16.02 -9.75 12.07
C PHE A 127 16.32 -10.97 12.94
N ALA A 128 17.03 -11.97 12.40
CA ALA A 128 17.39 -13.18 13.15
C ALA A 128 18.23 -12.85 14.39
N ARG A 129 19.15 -11.88 14.28
CA ARG A 129 19.96 -11.40 15.41
C ARG A 129 19.11 -10.72 16.48
N ARG A 130 18.23 -9.78 16.10
CA ARG A 130 17.36 -9.04 17.03
C ARG A 130 16.42 -9.96 17.80
N HIS A 131 15.84 -10.95 17.13
CA HIS A 131 14.91 -11.90 17.73
C HIS A 131 15.58 -13.17 18.28
N ARG A 132 16.92 -13.24 18.26
CA ARG A 132 17.73 -14.38 18.74
C ARG A 132 17.29 -15.72 18.14
N CYS A 133 16.90 -15.72 16.87
CA CYS A 133 16.43 -16.92 16.18
C CYS A 133 17.60 -17.88 15.95
N ARG A 134 17.41 -19.16 16.29
CA ARG A 134 18.40 -20.22 16.05
C ARG A 134 17.89 -21.26 15.07
N THR A 135 16.57 -21.49 15.06
CA THR A 135 15.90 -22.42 14.16
C THR A 135 14.98 -21.72 13.17
N ARG A 136 14.55 -22.44 12.14
CA ARG A 136 13.56 -21.95 11.18
C ARG A 136 12.22 -21.66 11.85
N GLU A 137 11.85 -22.48 12.83
CA GLU A 137 10.63 -22.34 13.61
C GLU A 137 10.67 -21.08 14.48
N ASP A 138 11.85 -20.72 15.00
CA ASP A 138 12.04 -19.46 15.73
C ASP A 138 11.80 -18.25 14.83
N VAL A 139 12.34 -18.28 13.60
CA VAL A 139 12.13 -17.22 12.61
C VAL A 139 10.65 -17.09 12.26
N ALA A 140 9.98 -18.22 11.98
CA ALA A 140 8.55 -18.21 11.65
C ALA A 140 7.68 -17.69 12.81
N ARG A 141 8.02 -18.05 14.05
CA ARG A 141 7.32 -17.55 15.24
C ARG A 141 7.56 -16.06 15.46
N ALA A 142 8.82 -15.61 15.38
CA ALA A 142 9.18 -14.21 15.51
C ALA A 142 8.52 -13.35 14.41
N ALA A 143 8.53 -13.81 13.17
CA ALA A 143 7.90 -13.10 12.05
C ALA A 143 6.39 -12.96 12.23
N ARG A 144 5.69 -14.02 12.69
CA ARG A 144 4.25 -13.94 12.99
C ARG A 144 3.95 -12.93 14.08
N GLU A 145 4.75 -12.90 15.14
CA GLU A 145 4.55 -11.97 16.24
C GLU A 145 4.83 -10.52 15.82
N GLU A 146 5.91 -10.28 15.08
CA GLU A 146 6.23 -8.96 14.54
C GLU A 146 5.10 -8.47 13.61
N ILE A 147 4.62 -9.32 12.69
CA ILE A 147 3.48 -8.98 11.83
C ILE A 147 2.25 -8.64 12.67
N ARG A 148 1.96 -9.40 13.74
CA ARG A 148 0.81 -9.14 14.63
C ARG A 148 0.93 -7.78 15.30
N VAL A 149 2.11 -7.43 15.82
CA VAL A 149 2.38 -6.14 16.47
C VAL A 149 2.28 -5.00 15.46
N GLN A 150 2.93 -5.13 14.30
CA GLN A 150 2.89 -4.11 13.25
C GLN A 150 1.48 -3.91 12.70
N MET A 151 0.68 -4.97 12.56
CA MET A 151 -0.72 -4.87 12.15
C MET A 151 -1.59 -4.15 13.19
N ALA A 152 -1.32 -4.32 14.48
CA ALA A 152 -2.03 -3.59 15.53
C ALA A 152 -1.72 -2.09 15.45
N VAL A 153 -0.43 -1.72 15.32
CA VAL A 153 0.00 -0.32 15.15
C VAL A 153 -0.60 0.28 13.89
N LEU A 154 -0.56 -0.45 12.78
CA LEU A 154 -1.13 -0.03 11.51
C LEU A 154 -2.64 0.21 11.63
N LYS A 155 -3.38 -0.66 12.33
CA LYS A 155 -4.81 -0.50 12.54
C LYS A 155 -5.15 0.77 13.32
N GLU A 156 -4.41 1.09 14.37
CA GLU A 156 -4.61 2.33 15.12
C GLU A 156 -4.34 3.57 14.25
N ARG A 157 -3.23 3.58 13.49
CA ARG A 157 -2.94 4.66 12.53
C ARG A 157 -4.04 4.84 11.49
N MET A 158 -4.64 3.75 11.02
CA MET A 158 -5.74 3.80 10.06
C MET A 158 -7.04 4.32 10.67
N LYS A 159 -7.31 4.07 11.96
CA LYS A 159 -8.44 4.70 12.66
C LYS A 159 -8.25 6.21 12.80
N GLU A 160 -7.08 6.65 13.26
CA GLU A 160 -6.76 8.08 13.37
C GLU A 160 -6.84 8.78 12.01
N ARG A 161 -6.40 8.11 10.94
CA ARG A 161 -6.53 8.63 9.57
C ARG A 161 -8.00 8.76 9.18
N LYS A 162 -8.82 7.74 9.47
CA LYS A 162 -10.25 7.76 9.17
C LYS A 162 -10.95 8.91 9.88
N GLU A 163 -10.70 9.10 11.17
CA GLU A 163 -11.27 10.20 11.96
C GLU A 163 -10.87 11.56 11.39
N ARG A 164 -9.60 11.74 11.03
CA ARG A 164 -9.12 12.97 10.38
C ARG A 164 -9.73 13.18 8.99
N ALA A 165 -9.95 12.11 8.23
CA ALA A 165 -10.59 12.21 6.91
C ALA A 165 -12.06 12.63 7.03
N GLU A 166 -12.80 12.06 8.00
CA GLU A 166 -14.19 12.43 8.29
C GLU A 166 -14.30 13.88 8.81
N GLU A 167 -13.38 14.31 9.66
CA GLU A 167 -13.32 15.70 10.12
C GLU A 167 -13.03 16.66 8.96
N ASN A 168 -12.06 16.35 8.10
CA ASN A 168 -11.75 17.16 6.92
C ASN A 168 -12.95 17.25 5.96
N GLU A 169 -13.70 16.16 5.77
CA GLU A 169 -14.91 16.16 4.96
C GLU A 169 -15.99 17.07 5.57
N ARG A 170 -16.19 17.03 6.89
CA ARG A 170 -17.13 17.91 7.60
C ARG A 170 -16.76 19.38 7.43
N VAL A 171 -15.49 19.72 7.65
CA VAL A 171 -14.98 21.09 7.49
C VAL A 171 -15.14 21.56 6.04
N SER A 172 -14.86 20.70 5.06
CA SER A 172 -15.00 21.03 3.64
C SER A 172 -16.45 21.39 3.28
N LYS A 173 -17.42 20.64 3.80
CA LYS A 173 -18.86 20.95 3.62
C LYS A 173 -19.28 22.27 4.28
N GLU A 174 -18.73 22.55 5.46
CA GLU A 174 -18.99 23.83 6.16
C GLU A 174 -18.42 25.02 5.37
N VAL A 175 -17.21 24.89 4.84
CA VAL A 175 -16.60 25.91 3.97
C VAL A 175 -17.46 26.13 2.72
N GLU A 176 -17.89 25.06 2.04
CA GLU A 176 -18.75 25.15 0.86
C GLU A 176 -20.08 25.88 1.19
N GLN A 177 -20.68 25.58 2.34
CA GLN A 177 -21.90 26.26 2.79
C GLN A 177 -21.68 27.75 3.06
N LEU A 178 -20.58 28.11 3.72
CA LEU A 178 -20.23 29.50 4.00
C LEU A 178 -19.92 30.28 2.71
N GLU A 179 -19.25 29.63 1.74
CA GLU A 179 -19.00 30.21 0.42
C GLU A 179 -20.31 30.47 -0.33
N ALA A 180 -21.24 29.52 -0.32
CA ALA A 180 -22.56 29.68 -0.92
C ALA A 180 -23.36 30.81 -0.27
N GLN A 181 -23.32 30.93 1.06
CA GLN A 181 -23.95 32.05 1.78
C GLN A 181 -23.33 33.39 1.36
N ARG A 182 -21.99 33.46 1.32
CA ARG A 182 -21.26 34.68 0.91
C ARG A 182 -21.59 35.08 -0.52
N GLU A 183 -21.73 34.13 -1.45
CA GLU A 183 -22.12 34.42 -2.84
C GLU A 183 -23.50 35.08 -2.91
N VAL A 184 -24.46 34.58 -2.12
CA VAL A 184 -25.80 35.17 -2.03
C VAL A 184 -25.74 36.60 -1.47
N GLU A 185 -24.98 36.82 -0.39
CA GLU A 185 -24.81 38.13 0.22
C GLU A 185 -24.21 39.16 -0.77
N VAL A 186 -23.13 38.79 -1.47
CA VAL A 186 -22.50 39.63 -2.51
C VAL A 186 -23.49 39.94 -3.64
N LYS A 187 -24.30 38.98 -4.05
CA LYS A 187 -25.32 39.18 -5.10
C LYS A 187 -26.42 40.13 -4.65
N ILE A 188 -26.85 40.05 -3.40
CA ILE A 188 -27.83 40.97 -2.81
C ILE A 188 -27.23 42.37 -2.74
N GLU A 189 -26.00 42.51 -2.23
CA GLU A 189 -25.30 43.79 -2.13
C GLU A 189 -25.15 44.46 -3.50
N ARG A 190 -24.75 43.69 -4.53
CA ARG A 190 -24.63 44.19 -5.90
C ARG A 190 -25.98 44.71 -6.43
N LYS A 191 -27.05 43.94 -6.26
CA LYS A 191 -28.41 44.35 -6.66
C LYS A 191 -28.87 45.61 -5.92
N MET A 192 -28.59 45.71 -4.63
CA MET A 192 -28.93 46.89 -3.82
C MET A 192 -28.17 48.13 -4.30
N ARG A 193 -26.88 47.99 -4.63
CA ARG A 193 -26.05 49.08 -5.17
C ARG A 193 -26.52 49.51 -6.57
N GLU A 194 -26.84 48.58 -7.45
CA GLU A 194 -27.42 48.86 -8.77
C GLU A 194 -28.76 49.62 -8.66
N LYS A 195 -29.65 49.16 -7.77
CA LYS A 195 -30.95 49.82 -7.53
C LYS A 195 -30.78 51.22 -6.95
N ALA A 196 -29.82 51.42 -6.05
CA ALA A 196 -29.50 52.74 -5.50
C ALA A 196 -28.96 53.70 -6.58
N ASN A 197 -28.11 53.20 -7.48
CA ASN A 197 -27.59 53.97 -8.61
C ASN A 197 -28.70 54.35 -9.61
N LEU A 198 -29.64 53.45 -9.91
CA LEU A 198 -30.78 53.76 -10.78
C LEU A 198 -31.63 54.90 -10.18
N ARG A 199 -31.97 54.81 -8.90
CA ARG A 199 -32.75 55.83 -8.19
C ARG A 199 -32.08 57.21 -8.16
N ARG A 200 -30.75 57.27 -8.15
CA ARG A 200 -30.02 58.55 -8.26
C ARG A 200 -30.14 59.14 -9.66
N LYS A 201 -29.96 58.32 -10.71
CA LYS A 201 -30.11 58.76 -12.10
C LYS A 201 -31.52 59.25 -12.40
N ASP A 202 -32.55 58.57 -11.89
CA ASP A 202 -33.96 58.98 -12.07
C ASP A 202 -34.26 60.34 -11.41
N ARG A 203 -33.53 60.71 -10.34
CA ARG A 203 -33.66 62.01 -9.66
C ARG A 203 -32.89 63.14 -10.33
N GLU A 204 -31.80 62.83 -11.02
CA GLU A 204 -30.97 63.83 -11.72
C GLU A 204 -31.45 64.09 -13.16
N GLY A 205 -32.25 63.19 -13.73
CA GLY A 205 -32.82 63.30 -15.08
C GLY A 205 -34.26 63.85 -15.16
N SER A 206 -34.86 64.24 -14.03
CA SER A 206 -36.19 64.86 -13.94
C SER A 206 -36.10 66.29 -13.44
#